data_AF-C0N7F2-F1
#
_entry.id   AF-C0N7F2-F1
#
_cell.length_a   1.000
_cell.length_b   1.000
_cell.length_c   1.000
_cell.angle_alpha   90.00
_cell.angle_beta   90.00
_cell.angle_gamma   90.00
#
_symmetry.space_group_name_H-M   'P 1'
#
loop_
_entity.id
_entity.type
_entity.pdbx_description
1 polymer ?
#
loop_
_entity_poly.entity_id
_entity_poly.type
_entity_poly.pdbx_seq_one_letter_code
_entity_poly.pdbx_strand_id
1 'polypeptide(L)'
;MRKLHIAIATNKIDESIEDYSIRLGVRPCSSIAGEYALWRTESLNLSVRQDASCAPGTLRHLGWEESSAEAFTQDVDINGIVWEKFAAQHQADEINEIWPEADYKPG
;
A
#
# COMPACT_ATOMS: atom_id res chain seq x y z
N MET A 1 -4.49 4.19 16.63
CA MET A 1 -3.79 2.89 16.61
C MET A 1 -2.80 2.91 15.44
N ARG A 2 -1.73 2.10 15.49
CA ARG A 2 -0.74 2.01 14.41
C ARG A 2 -0.98 0.73 13.61
N LYS A 3 -0.99 0.83 12.28
CA LYS A 3 -1.03 -0.33 11.39
C LYS A 3 0.25 -0.40 10.59
N LEU A 4 0.85 -1.59 10.51
CA LEU A 4 2.01 -1.78 9.64
C LEU A 4 1.53 -1.65 8.19
N HIS A 5 2.23 -0.87 7.39
CA HIS A 5 2.05 -0.82 5.94
C HIS A 5 3.20 -1.55 5.27
N ILE A 6 2.88 -2.40 4.30
CA ILE A 6 3.84 -3.09 3.45
C ILE A 6 3.46 -2.81 2.01
N ALA A 7 4.41 -2.34 1.20
CA ALA A 7 4.20 -2.16 -0.24
C ALA A 7 5.15 -3.02 -1.04
N ILE A 8 4.60 -3.81 -1.97
CA ILE A 8 5.35 -4.76 -2.79
C ILE A 8 5.19 -4.40 -4.27
N ALA A 9 6.28 -4.45 -5.03
CA ALA A 9 6.23 -4.35 -6.48
C ALA A 9 5.78 -5.70 -7.07
N THR A 10 4.89 -5.70 -8.06
CA THR A 10 4.48 -6.91 -8.77
C THR A 10 4.14 -6.59 -10.23
N ASN A 11 4.29 -7.56 -11.13
CA ASN A 11 3.81 -7.46 -12.52
C ASN A 11 2.64 -8.43 -12.78
N LYS A 12 2.01 -8.90 -11.72
CA LYS A 12 0.92 -9.90 -11.72
C LYS A 12 -0.21 -9.42 -10.84
N ILE A 13 -0.78 -8.25 -11.15
CA ILE A 13 -1.74 -7.58 -10.26
C ILE A 13 -2.97 -8.45 -10.01
N ASP A 14 -3.59 -8.97 -11.06
CA ASP A 14 -4.80 -9.78 -10.92
C ASP A 14 -4.54 -11.10 -10.17
N GLU A 15 -3.41 -11.77 -10.43
CA GLU A 15 -3.05 -12.98 -9.69
C GLU A 15 -2.66 -12.68 -8.24
N SER A 16 -2.03 -11.54 -7.98
CA SER A 16 -1.73 -11.08 -6.62
C SER A 16 -3.02 -10.76 -5.88
N ILE A 17 -4.05 -10.24 -6.58
CA ILE A 17 -5.35 -9.98 -5.97
C ILE A 17 -5.97 -11.29 -5.47
N GLU A 18 -6.00 -12.33 -6.28
CA GLU A 18 -6.56 -13.62 -5.88
C GLU A 18 -5.73 -14.27 -4.75
N ASP A 19 -4.40 -14.33 -4.88
CA ASP A 19 -3.55 -14.97 -3.86
C ASP A 19 -3.60 -14.24 -2.51
N TYR A 20 -3.42 -12.91 -2.51
CA TYR A 20 -3.36 -12.15 -1.26
C TYR A 20 -4.73 -12.01 -0.60
N SER A 21 -5.82 -11.99 -1.38
CA SER A 21 -7.16 -12.01 -0.78
C SER A 21 -7.44 -13.31 -0.01
N ILE A 22 -6.93 -14.45 -0.49
CA ILE A 22 -7.02 -15.73 0.24
C ILE A 22 -6.16 -15.68 1.51
N ARG A 23 -4.93 -15.20 1.41
CA ARG A 23 -3.99 -15.13 2.56
C ARG A 23 -4.46 -14.17 3.65
N LEU A 24 -5.04 -13.03 3.27
CA LEU A 24 -5.51 -11.99 4.18
C LEU A 24 -6.96 -12.20 4.64
N GLY A 25 -7.70 -13.10 3.98
CA GLY A 25 -9.10 -13.39 4.28
C GLY A 25 -10.08 -12.28 3.88
N VAL A 26 -9.62 -11.27 3.11
CA VAL A 26 -10.43 -10.12 2.67
C VAL A 26 -10.05 -9.71 1.25
N ARG A 27 -11.02 -9.19 0.49
CA ARG A 27 -10.77 -8.57 -0.82
C ARG A 27 -10.10 -7.19 -0.65
N PRO A 28 -9.37 -6.69 -1.67
CA PRO A 28 -8.81 -5.34 -1.59
C PRO A 28 -9.94 -4.31 -1.44
N CYS A 29 -9.70 -3.27 -0.65
CA CYS A 29 -10.63 -2.15 -0.50
C CYS A 29 -10.49 -1.11 -1.62
N SER A 30 -9.40 -1.18 -2.40
CA SER A 30 -9.19 -0.40 -3.62
C SER A 30 -8.32 -1.20 -4.58
N SER A 31 -8.64 -1.16 -5.88
CA SER A 31 -7.88 -1.83 -6.92
C SER A 31 -8.01 -1.13 -8.26
N ILE A 32 -6.90 -1.02 -8.98
CA ILE A 32 -6.81 -0.50 -10.34
C ILE A 32 -6.31 -1.61 -11.24
N ALA A 33 -7.07 -1.92 -12.29
CA ALA A 33 -6.82 -3.06 -13.16
C ALA A 33 -5.40 -3.00 -13.74
N GLY A 34 -4.61 -4.05 -13.50
CA GLY A 34 -3.23 -4.13 -14.00
C GLY A 34 -2.22 -3.20 -13.30
N GLU A 35 -2.61 -2.38 -12.33
CA GLU A 35 -1.72 -1.37 -11.76
C GLU A 35 -1.56 -1.44 -10.23
N TYR A 36 -2.64 -1.65 -9.48
CA TYR A 36 -2.61 -1.47 -8.03
C TYR A 36 -3.67 -2.27 -7.30
N ALA A 37 -3.37 -2.69 -6.07
CA ALA A 37 -4.37 -3.15 -5.12
C ALA A 37 -3.95 -2.85 -3.68
N LEU A 38 -4.93 -2.50 -2.84
CA LEU A 38 -4.77 -2.20 -1.41
C LEU A 38 -5.69 -3.06 -0.57
N TRP A 39 -5.12 -3.75 0.41
CA TRP A 39 -5.83 -4.42 1.49
C TRP A 39 -5.64 -3.66 2.79
N ARG A 40 -6.72 -3.56 3.56
CA ARG A 40 -6.72 -3.03 4.91
C ARG A 40 -7.32 -4.06 5.84
N THR A 41 -6.57 -4.39 6.89
CA THR A 41 -7.02 -5.26 7.97
C THR A 41 -6.99 -4.49 9.29
N GLU A 42 -7.21 -5.18 10.42
CA GLU A 42 -7.13 -4.57 11.74
C GLU A 42 -5.72 -4.06 12.06
N SER A 43 -4.68 -4.84 11.73
CA SER A 43 -3.29 -4.57 12.12
C SER A 43 -2.31 -4.34 10.96
N LEU A 44 -2.72 -4.67 9.73
CA LEU A 44 -1.89 -4.64 8.53
C LEU A 44 -2.61 -3.95 7.38
N ASN A 45 -1.91 -3.03 6.73
CA ASN A 45 -2.23 -2.54 5.40
C ASN A 45 -1.20 -3.16 4.44
N LEU A 46 -1.66 -3.79 3.35
CA LEU A 46 -0.78 -4.33 2.31
C LEU A 46 -1.17 -3.69 0.99
N SER A 47 -0.19 -3.15 0.28
CA SER A 47 -0.38 -2.69 -1.09
C SER A 47 0.54 -3.43 -2.06
N VAL A 48 0.05 -3.66 -3.26
CA VAL A 48 0.86 -4.13 -4.38
C VAL A 48 0.71 -3.15 -5.53
N ARG A 49 1.81 -2.88 -6.23
CA ARG A 49 1.83 -1.96 -7.37
C ARG A 49 2.68 -2.50 -8.50
N GLN A 50 2.21 -2.32 -9.73
CA GLN A 50 3.05 -2.45 -10.90
C GLN A 50 3.92 -1.21 -11.04
N ASP A 51 5.20 -1.39 -10.72
CA ASP A 51 6.20 -0.32 -10.77
C ASP A 51 7.37 -0.79 -11.62
N ALA A 52 7.50 -0.21 -12.81
CA ALA A 52 8.57 -0.56 -13.76
C ALA A 52 9.98 -0.17 -13.26
N SER A 53 10.07 0.67 -12.23
CA SER A 53 11.35 1.03 -11.60
C SER A 53 11.84 -0.01 -10.59
N CYS A 54 10.98 -0.97 -10.20
CA CYS A 54 11.28 -1.99 -9.20
C CYS A 54 11.19 -3.39 -9.82
N ALA A 55 12.02 -4.32 -9.33
CA ALA A 55 11.89 -5.72 -9.75
C ALA A 55 10.60 -6.32 -9.16
N PRO A 56 9.81 -7.09 -9.93
CA PRO A 56 8.63 -7.77 -9.37
C PRO A 56 9.00 -8.68 -8.19
N GLY A 57 8.18 -8.65 -7.14
CA GLY A 57 8.39 -9.36 -5.89
C GLY A 57 9.25 -8.62 -4.86
N THR A 58 9.75 -7.40 -5.15
CA THR A 58 10.54 -6.64 -4.17
C THR A 58 9.67 -5.79 -3.25
N LEU A 59 10.13 -5.65 -2.02
CA LEU A 59 9.63 -4.63 -1.09
C LEU A 59 9.97 -3.24 -1.62
N ARG A 60 8.97 -2.36 -1.77
CA ARG A 60 9.14 -0.95 -2.16
C ARG A 60 9.40 -0.09 -0.93
N HIS A 61 8.54 -0.20 0.08
CA HIS A 61 8.69 0.44 1.38
C HIS A 61 7.92 -0.32 2.46
N LEU A 62 8.30 -0.07 3.72
CA LEU A 62 7.49 -0.34 4.90
C LEU A 62 6.93 0.97 5.42
N GLY A 63 5.98 0.92 6.35
CA GLY A 63 5.57 2.12 7.03
C GLY A 63 4.61 1.91 8.17
N TRP A 64 4.27 3.01 8.83
CA TRP A 64 3.22 3.08 9.83
C TRP A 64 2.10 4.00 9.36
N GLU A 65 0.92 3.42 9.21
CA GLU A 65 -0.29 4.24 9.20
C GLU A 65 -0.66 4.58 10.65
N GLU A 66 -0.64 5.87 10.97
CA GLU A 66 -0.98 6.39 12.30
C GLU A 66 -1.97 7.55 12.17
N SER A 67 -3.08 7.47 12.91
CA SER A 67 -4.10 8.52 12.91
C SER A 67 -3.61 9.88 13.42
N SER A 68 -2.49 9.92 14.15
CA SER A 68 -1.86 11.14 14.68
C SER A 68 -0.76 11.70 13.78
N ALA A 69 -0.50 11.12 12.60
CA ALA A 69 0.50 11.64 11.69
C ALA A 69 -0.02 12.93 11.03
N GLU A 70 0.56 14.07 11.38
CA GLU A 70 0.20 15.38 10.81
C GLU A 70 0.75 15.61 9.40
N ALA A 71 1.76 14.83 9.02
CA ALA A 71 2.40 14.89 7.72
C ALA A 71 2.88 13.50 7.27
N PHE A 72 3.03 13.32 5.96
CA PHE A 72 3.81 12.22 5.40
C PHE A 72 5.30 12.45 5.68
N THR A 73 5.97 11.44 6.23
CA THR A 73 7.42 11.46 6.43
C THR A 73 8.04 10.16 5.96
N GLN A 74 9.26 10.21 5.45
CA GLN A 74 10.03 9.02 5.11
C GLN A 74 11.43 9.05 5.71
N ASP A 75 11.96 7.89 6.04
CA ASP A 75 13.36 7.66 6.40
C ASP A 75 13.83 6.29 5.87
N VAL A 76 15.10 5.94 6.14
CA VAL A 76 15.70 4.69 5.70
C VAL A 76 16.29 4.00 6.93
N ASP A 77 15.92 2.74 7.15
CA ASP A 77 16.43 1.98 8.28
C ASP A 77 17.87 1.49 8.07
N ILE A 78 18.42 0.84 9.09
CA ILE A 78 19.80 0.30 9.08
C ILE A 78 20.02 -0.80 8.03
N ASN A 79 18.96 -1.37 7.46
CA ASN A 79 19.01 -2.38 6.40
C ASN A 79 18.83 -1.76 5.00
N GLY A 80 18.65 -0.44 4.91
CA GLY A 80 18.40 0.25 3.65
C GLY A 80 16.93 0.19 3.19
N ILE A 81 15.99 -0.20 4.05
CA ILE A 81 14.57 -0.23 3.71
C ILE A 81 13.99 1.16 3.94
N VAL A 82 13.23 1.66 2.95
CA VAL A 82 12.47 2.90 3.10
C VAL A 82 11.30 2.65 4.05
N TRP A 83 11.18 3.52 5.07
CA TRP A 83 10.07 3.55 6.00
C TRP A 83 9.27 4.84 5.81
N GLU A 84 7.96 4.71 5.75
CA GLU A 84 7.02 5.83 5.64
C GLU A 84 6.16 5.93 6.90
N LYS A 85 5.75 7.13 7.28
CA LYS A 85 4.75 7.34 8.31
C LYS A 85 3.73 8.33 7.80
N PHE A 86 2.47 7.94 7.87
CA PHE A 86 1.37 8.67 7.26
C PHE A 86 0.04 8.43 7.97
N ALA A 87 -0.93 9.30 7.73
CA ALA A 87 -2.31 9.08 8.12
C ALA A 87 -3.08 8.49 6.94
N ALA A 88 -4.22 7.85 7.18
CA ALA A 88 -5.05 7.24 6.13
C ALA A 88 -5.41 8.22 5.01
N GLN A 89 -5.62 9.50 5.36
CA GLN A 89 -5.89 10.55 4.37
C GLN A 89 -4.72 10.77 3.40
N HIS A 90 -3.47 10.78 3.86
CA HIS A 90 -2.31 10.95 2.97
C HIS A 90 -2.22 9.83 1.93
N GLN A 91 -2.48 8.57 2.33
CA GLN A 91 -2.53 7.46 1.38
C GLN A 91 -3.71 7.61 0.41
N ALA A 92 -4.85 8.11 0.88
CA ALA A 92 -5.99 8.35 0.01
C ALA A 92 -5.73 9.45 -1.02
N ASP A 93 -5.06 10.52 -0.60
CA ASP A 93 -4.66 11.60 -1.48
C ASP A 93 -3.68 11.10 -2.55
N GLU A 94 -2.68 10.29 -2.18
CA GLU A 94 -1.74 9.68 -3.14
C GLU A 94 -2.46 8.77 -4.15
N ILE A 95 -3.34 7.88 -3.68
CA ILE A 95 -4.10 6.98 -4.56
C ILE A 95 -4.92 7.78 -5.57
N ASN A 96 -5.60 8.84 -5.12
CA ASN A 96 -6.46 9.66 -5.98
C ASN A 96 -5.66 10.62 -6.88
N GLU A 97 -4.43 10.98 -6.50
CA GLU A 97 -3.52 11.74 -7.37
C GLU A 97 -3.01 10.89 -8.52
N ILE A 98 -2.65 9.62 -8.24
CA ILE A 98 -2.13 8.70 -9.26
C ILE A 98 -3.25 8.10 -10.12
N TRP A 99 -4.36 7.69 -9.48
CA TRP A 99 -5.53 7.08 -10.11
C TRP A 99 -6.81 7.79 -9.66
N PRO A 100 -7.15 8.94 -10.27
CA PRO A 100 -8.35 9.69 -9.91
C PRO A 100 -9.65 8.87 -9.99
N GLU A 101 -9.71 7.87 -10.86
CA GLU A 101 -10.82 6.94 -11.02
C GLU A 101 -11.03 6.00 -9.83
N ALA A 102 -10.05 5.89 -8.93
CA ALA A 102 -10.19 5.11 -7.70
C ALA A 102 -11.28 5.66 -6.79
N ASP A 103 -11.52 6.99 -6.82
CA ASP A 103 -12.34 7.76 -5.88
C ASP A 103 -12.20 7.26 -4.43
N TYR A 104 -10.97 6.93 -4.06
CA TYR A 104 -10.69 6.19 -2.85
C TYR A 104 -10.93 7.07 -1.63
N LYS A 105 -11.69 6.54 -0.67
CA LYS A 105 -11.92 7.18 0.64
C LYS A 105 -11.13 6.45 1.70
N PRO A 106 -10.44 7.17 2.60
CA PRO A 106 -9.76 6.53 3.71
C PRO A 106 -10.77 5.75 4.56
N GLY A 107 -10.42 4.52 4.92
CA GLY A 107 -11.24 3.62 5.73
C GLY A 107 -11.12 3.83 7.22
#